data_AF-V5NRT1-F1
#
_entry.id   AF-V5NRT1-F1
#
_cell.length_a   1.000
_cell.length_b   1.000
_cell.length_c   1.000
_cell.angle_alpha   90.00
_cell.angle_beta   90.00
_cell.angle_gamma   90.00
#
_symmetry.space_group_name_H-M   'P 1'
#
loop_
_entity.id
_entity.type
_entity.pdbx_description
1 polymer ?
#
loop_
_entity_poly.entity_id
_entity_poly.type
_entity_poly.pdbx_seq_one_letter_code
_entity_poly.pdbx_strand_id
1 'polypeptide(L)'
;QPNFEDMGNFYSAGRDPIFFAHHSNVDRMWSIWKTLGGKRTDLTDSDWLDSGFLFYNENAELVRVKVRDCLETKNLGYVYQDVDIPWLSSKPTPRRAKVALSKVAKKLGVAHAAVASSSKVVAGTEFPISLGSKISTVVKRPKQKKRSKKAKEDEEEILVIEGIEFDRDVAVSFDE
;
A
#
# COMPACT_ATOMS: atom_id res chain seq x y z
N GLN A 1 4.86 23.95 14.65
CA GLN A 1 4.27 23.26 15.81
C GLN A 1 5.15 22.04 16.12
N PRO A 2 5.23 21.57 17.38
CA PRO A 2 6.29 20.66 17.82
C PRO A 2 6.15 19.19 17.37
N ASN A 3 4.94 18.74 17.01
CA ASN A 3 4.65 17.34 16.68
C ASN A 3 4.13 17.18 15.24
N PHE A 4 4.59 18.02 14.31
CA PHE A 4 4.18 18.00 12.90
C PHE A 4 2.69 18.32 12.67
N GLU A 5 2.11 19.16 13.52
CA GLU A 5 0.73 19.61 13.38
C GLU A 5 0.57 20.56 12.16
N ASP A 6 -0.62 20.65 11.56
CA ASP A 6 -1.83 19.86 11.87
C ASP A 6 -1.88 18.53 11.11
N MET A 7 -1.77 18.54 9.78
CA MET A 7 -1.92 17.35 8.90
C MET A 7 -0.87 16.25 9.08
N GLY A 8 0.30 16.56 9.65
CA GLY A 8 1.38 15.59 9.82
C GLY A 8 1.21 14.65 11.00
N ASN A 9 0.15 14.81 11.80
CA ASN A 9 -0.10 13.97 12.97
C ASN A 9 -1.60 13.69 13.19
N PHE A 10 -1.96 12.43 13.44
CA PHE A 10 -3.36 12.01 13.55
C PHE A 10 -4.14 12.72 14.65
N TYR A 11 -3.49 13.11 15.75
CA TYR A 11 -4.19 13.79 16.85
C TYR A 11 -4.63 15.23 16.49
N SER A 12 -3.97 15.84 15.51
CA SER A 12 -4.20 17.23 15.08
C SER A 12 -4.76 17.36 13.68
N ALA A 13 -4.65 16.33 12.83
CA ALA A 13 -4.97 16.44 11.41
C ALA A 13 -6.39 16.95 11.12
N GLY A 14 -7.39 16.50 11.89
CA GLY A 14 -8.77 16.95 11.75
C GLY A 14 -9.04 18.43 12.12
N ARG A 15 -8.04 19.15 12.64
CA ARG A 15 -8.12 20.60 12.90
C ARG A 15 -7.93 21.41 11.63
N ASP A 16 -7.22 20.88 10.64
CA ASP A 16 -7.07 21.49 9.32
C ASP A 16 -8.25 21.07 8.42
N PRO A 17 -9.07 22.00 7.91
CA PRO A 17 -10.18 21.66 7.02
C PRO A 17 -9.79 20.84 5.78
N ILE A 18 -8.54 20.95 5.30
CA ILE A 18 -8.08 20.18 4.13
C ILE A 18 -8.08 18.67 4.39
N PHE A 19 -8.02 18.25 5.65
CA PHE A 19 -8.11 16.85 6.08
C PHE A 19 -9.32 16.14 5.46
N PHE A 20 -10.48 16.79 5.49
CA PHE A 20 -11.72 16.21 4.97
C PHE A 20 -11.69 16.12 3.43
N ALA A 21 -11.09 17.09 2.75
CA ALA A 21 -10.92 17.03 1.29
C ALA A 21 -9.91 15.94 0.87
N HIS A 22 -8.83 15.79 1.65
CA HIS A 22 -7.86 14.70 1.48
C HIS A 22 -8.55 13.34 1.65
N HIS A 23 -9.26 13.13 2.75
CA HIS A 23 -10.00 11.87 3.00
C HIS A 23 -11.14 11.63 2.01
N SER A 24 -11.77 12.68 1.49
CA SER A 24 -12.74 12.56 0.41
C SER A 24 -12.12 11.95 -0.84
N ASN A 25 -10.88 12.33 -1.22
CA ASN A 25 -10.22 11.67 -2.34
C ASN A 25 -9.70 10.26 -2.00
N VAL A 26 -9.41 9.95 -0.72
CA VAL A 26 -9.11 8.59 -0.26
C VAL A 26 -10.34 7.68 -0.37
N ASP A 27 -11.52 8.15 0.04
CA ASP A 27 -12.79 7.43 -0.15
C ASP A 27 -13.11 7.21 -1.64
N ARG A 28 -12.87 8.23 -2.48
CA ARG A 28 -12.93 8.08 -3.94
C ARG A 28 -12.03 6.97 -4.47
N MET A 29 -10.83 6.78 -3.90
CA MET A 29 -9.92 5.70 -4.34
C MET A 29 -10.51 4.32 -4.10
N TRP A 30 -11.28 4.10 -3.03
CA TRP A 30 -11.99 2.83 -2.81
C TRP A 30 -13.01 2.58 -3.93
N SER A 31 -13.82 3.58 -4.26
CA SER A 31 -14.78 3.49 -5.37
C SER A 31 -14.09 3.17 -6.71
N ILE A 32 -12.97 3.84 -7.04
CA ILE A 32 -12.21 3.57 -8.27
C ILE A 32 -11.57 2.19 -8.24
N TRP A 33 -10.98 1.78 -7.11
CA TRP A 33 -10.31 0.49 -6.99
C TRP A 33 -11.23 -0.66 -7.37
N LYS A 34 -12.52 -0.60 -6.98
CA LYS A 34 -13.55 -1.58 -7.35
C LYS A 34 -13.83 -1.65 -8.86
N THR A 35 -13.67 -0.55 -9.61
CA THR A 35 -13.92 -0.53 -11.06
C THR A 35 -12.79 -1.13 -11.89
N LEU A 36 -11.60 -1.32 -11.32
CA LEU A 36 -10.43 -1.87 -12.02
C LEU A 36 -10.49 -3.39 -12.26
N GLY A 37 -11.59 -4.05 -11.86
CA GLY A 37 -11.87 -5.46 -12.12
C GLY A 37 -10.94 -6.46 -11.41
N GLY A 38 -10.96 -7.71 -11.86
CA GLY A 38 -10.21 -8.81 -11.23
C GLY A 38 -10.82 -9.21 -9.88
N LYS A 39 -9.97 -9.46 -8.87
CA LYS A 39 -10.39 -9.81 -7.49
C LYS A 39 -10.62 -8.57 -6.60
N ARG A 40 -10.85 -7.40 -7.19
CA ARG A 40 -11.03 -6.13 -6.45
C ARG A 40 -12.48 -5.95 -6.04
N THR A 41 -12.86 -6.68 -5.00
CA THR A 41 -14.20 -6.66 -4.40
C THR A 41 -14.09 -6.36 -2.92
N ASP A 42 -15.16 -5.82 -2.34
CA ASP A 42 -15.22 -5.60 -0.89
C ASP A 42 -14.96 -6.89 -0.10
N LEU A 43 -14.46 -6.74 1.12
CA LEU A 43 -14.26 -7.87 2.03
C LEU A 43 -15.60 -8.53 2.35
N THR A 44 -15.59 -9.85 2.44
CA THR A 44 -16.78 -10.68 2.71
C THR A 44 -16.79 -11.28 4.12
N ASP A 45 -15.74 -11.01 4.89
CA ASP A 45 -15.57 -11.49 6.26
C ASP A 45 -16.59 -10.84 7.20
N SER A 46 -17.29 -11.67 8.00
CA SER A 46 -18.35 -11.19 8.89
C SER A 46 -17.81 -10.30 10.00
N ASP A 47 -16.61 -10.56 10.51
CA ASP A 47 -16.04 -9.77 11.61
C ASP A 47 -15.75 -8.35 11.11
N TRP A 48 -15.29 -8.21 9.87
CA TRP A 48 -15.14 -6.92 9.22
C TRP A 48 -16.50 -6.24 8.94
N LEU A 49 -17.44 -6.95 8.33
CA LEU A 49 -18.76 -6.40 7.97
C LEU A 49 -19.59 -5.96 9.19
N ASP A 50 -19.44 -6.68 10.30
CA ASP A 50 -20.21 -6.48 11.52
C ASP A 50 -19.50 -5.56 12.53
N SER A 51 -18.28 -5.13 12.22
CA SER A 51 -17.58 -4.07 12.94
C SER A 51 -18.43 -2.80 12.94
N GLY A 52 -18.45 -2.09 14.08
CA GLY A 52 -19.31 -0.93 14.26
C GLY A 52 -18.62 0.24 14.94
N PHE A 53 -19.08 1.43 14.60
CA PHE A 53 -18.56 2.71 15.07
C PHE A 53 -19.71 3.58 15.59
N LEU A 54 -19.37 4.58 16.39
CA LEU A 54 -20.33 5.54 16.94
C LEU A 54 -19.99 6.94 16.43
N PHE A 55 -20.98 7.63 15.87
CA PHE A 55 -20.85 9.01 15.41
C PHE A 55 -22.03 9.84 15.90
N TYR A 56 -21.81 11.14 16.10
CA TYR A 56 -22.89 12.10 16.21
C TYR A 56 -23.38 12.45 14.81
N ASN A 57 -24.69 12.38 14.57
CA ASN A 57 -25.30 12.85 13.33
C ASN A 57 -25.50 14.38 13.37
N GLU A 58 -26.10 14.94 12.31
CA GLU A 58 -26.40 16.36 12.17
C GLU A 58 -27.39 16.90 13.21
N ASN A 59 -28.18 16.02 13.84
CA ASN A 59 -29.11 16.34 14.92
C ASN A 59 -28.50 16.15 16.32
N ALA A 60 -27.17 15.94 16.39
CA ALA A 60 -26.43 15.65 17.61
C ALA A 60 -26.90 14.37 18.35
N GLU A 61 -27.44 13.40 17.61
CA GLU A 61 -27.82 12.09 18.12
C GLU A 61 -26.68 11.09 17.92
N LEU A 62 -26.45 10.23 18.93
CA LEU A 62 -25.43 9.19 18.86
C LEU A 62 -25.94 8.00 18.04
N VAL A 63 -25.37 7.79 16.87
CA VAL A 63 -25.75 6.72 15.93
C VAL A 63 -24.66 5.65 15.87
N ARG A 64 -25.06 4.38 15.92
CA ARG A 64 -24.18 3.24 15.65
C ARG A 64 -24.28 2.86 14.18
N VAL A 65 -23.15 2.88 13.48
CA VAL A 65 -23.03 2.44 12.09
C VAL A 65 -22.30 1.11 11.99
N LYS A 66 -22.49 0.39 10.89
CA LYS A 66 -21.79 -0.87 10.57
C LYS A 66 -21.08 -0.76 9.24
N VAL A 67 -19.94 -1.42 9.11
CA VAL A 67 -19.13 -1.41 7.89
C VAL A 67 -19.93 -1.86 6.67
N ARG A 68 -20.75 -2.91 6.82
CA ARG A 68 -21.56 -3.43 5.70
C ARG A 68 -22.53 -2.41 5.08
N ASP A 69 -22.91 -1.37 5.83
CA ASP A 69 -23.89 -0.38 5.38
C ASP A 69 -23.24 0.76 4.58
N CYS A 70 -21.90 0.85 4.55
CA CYS A 70 -21.15 1.89 3.83
C CYS A 70 -20.40 1.40 2.57
N LEU A 71 -20.61 0.16 2.13
CA LEU A 71 -19.90 -0.39 0.97
C LEU A 71 -20.25 0.31 -0.34
N GLU A 72 -21.48 0.81 -0.47
CA GLU A 72 -21.97 1.51 -1.65
C GLU A 72 -22.36 2.95 -1.30
N THR A 73 -21.55 3.91 -1.76
CA THR A 73 -21.71 5.35 -1.50
C THR A 73 -23.09 5.89 -1.92
N LYS A 74 -23.68 5.29 -2.95
CA LYS A 74 -25.02 5.57 -3.45
C LYS A 74 -26.11 5.35 -2.39
N ASN A 75 -25.96 4.32 -1.55
CA ASN A 75 -26.88 4.04 -0.45
C ASN A 75 -26.78 5.09 0.66
N LEU A 76 -25.64 5.77 0.74
CA LEU A 76 -25.40 6.92 1.61
C LEU A 76 -25.76 8.26 0.94
N GLY A 77 -26.30 8.22 -0.28
CA GLY A 77 -26.81 9.41 -0.97
C GLY A 77 -25.76 10.27 -1.67
N TYR A 78 -24.54 9.77 -1.93
CA TYR A 78 -23.50 10.54 -2.63
C TYR A 78 -22.74 9.74 -3.69
N VAL A 79 -22.15 10.47 -4.64
CA VAL A 79 -21.19 9.97 -5.63
C VAL A 79 -20.13 11.05 -5.91
N TYR A 80 -19.01 10.64 -6.51
CA TYR A 80 -17.99 11.57 -6.97
C TYR A 80 -18.26 12.03 -8.40
N GLN A 81 -17.88 13.26 -8.71
CA GLN A 81 -17.81 13.70 -10.09
C GLN A 81 -16.79 12.86 -10.86
N ASP A 82 -17.20 12.39 -12.04
CA ASP A 82 -16.30 11.72 -12.97
C ASP A 82 -15.29 12.73 -13.55
N VAL A 83 -14.01 12.46 -13.31
CA VAL A 83 -12.87 13.23 -13.80
C VAL A 83 -11.82 12.27 -14.34
N ASP A 84 -10.95 12.78 -15.21
CA ASP A 84 -9.86 11.97 -15.77
C ASP A 84 -9.01 11.31 -14.68
N ILE A 85 -8.58 10.07 -14.94
CA ILE A 85 -7.74 9.28 -14.03
C ILE A 85 -6.41 9.02 -14.74
N PRO A 86 -5.47 9.98 -14.68
CA PRO A 86 -4.27 9.96 -15.52
C PRO A 86 -3.32 8.80 -15.19
N TRP A 87 -3.45 8.20 -14.01
CA TRP A 87 -2.58 7.12 -13.55
C TRP A 87 -3.01 5.72 -14.02
N LEU A 88 -4.14 5.55 -14.72
CA LEU A 88 -4.65 4.24 -15.17
C LEU A 88 -3.63 3.48 -16.04
N SER A 89 -2.82 4.20 -16.82
CA SER A 89 -1.79 3.62 -17.70
C SER A 89 -0.36 3.93 -17.24
N SER A 90 -0.17 4.44 -16.01
CA SER A 90 1.15 4.81 -15.47
C SER A 90 1.94 3.61 -14.93
N LYS A 91 1.98 2.52 -15.67
CA LYS A 91 2.72 1.31 -15.28
C LYS A 91 4.23 1.60 -15.25
N PRO A 92 4.95 1.29 -14.16
CA PRO A 92 6.40 1.52 -14.08
C PRO A 92 7.18 0.81 -15.21
N THR A 93 8.17 1.50 -15.78
CA THR A 93 9.05 0.95 -16.81
C THR A 93 10.27 0.26 -16.17
N PRO A 94 10.55 -1.02 -16.49
CA PRO A 94 11.60 -1.76 -15.81
C PRO A 94 13.00 -1.28 -16.24
N ARG A 95 13.82 -0.83 -15.27
CA ARG A 95 15.21 -0.39 -15.49
C ARG A 95 16.06 -1.44 -16.21
N ARG A 96 15.82 -2.73 -15.95
CA ARG A 96 16.55 -3.86 -16.58
C ARG A 96 16.40 -3.91 -18.10
N ALA A 97 15.30 -3.41 -18.68
CA ALA A 97 15.13 -3.36 -20.13
C ALA A 97 16.16 -2.42 -20.81
N LYS A 98 16.53 -1.33 -20.14
CA LYS A 98 17.58 -0.39 -20.60
C LYS A 98 18.99 -0.97 -20.46
N VAL A 99 19.22 -1.82 -19.45
CA VAL A 99 20.52 -2.50 -19.23
C VAL A 99 20.69 -3.72 -20.14
N ALA A 100 19.62 -4.45 -20.48
CA ALA A 100 19.69 -5.59 -21.40
C ALA A 100 20.02 -5.20 -22.86
N LEU A 101 19.84 -3.93 -23.23
CA LEU A 101 20.28 -3.36 -24.51
C LEU A 101 21.82 -3.17 -24.56
N SER A 102 22.52 -3.09 -23.42
CA SER A 102 23.98 -3.16 -23.38
C SER A 102 24.42 -4.63 -23.33
N LYS A 103 24.53 -5.25 -24.50
CA LYS A 103 24.87 -6.66 -24.77
C LYS A 103 26.26 -7.16 -24.27
N VAL A 104 26.82 -6.63 -23.18
CA VAL A 104 28.15 -7.02 -22.67
C VAL A 104 28.08 -7.77 -21.32
N ALA A 105 27.03 -7.58 -20.51
CA ALA A 105 27.00 -8.12 -19.14
C ALA A 105 26.51 -9.59 -19.02
N LYS A 106 26.06 -10.24 -20.11
CA LYS A 106 25.46 -11.59 -20.05
C LYS A 106 26.47 -12.72 -19.74
N LYS A 107 27.77 -12.45 -19.78
CA LYS A 107 28.83 -13.47 -19.61
C LYS A 107 29.34 -13.63 -18.17
N LEU A 108 28.94 -12.76 -17.22
CA LEU A 108 29.57 -12.74 -15.89
C LEU A 108 28.67 -13.17 -14.71
N GLY A 109 27.41 -13.55 -14.91
CA GLY A 109 26.56 -14.00 -13.78
C GLY A 109 26.26 -12.90 -12.74
N VAL A 110 26.61 -11.66 -13.02
CA VAL A 110 26.53 -10.54 -12.08
C VAL A 110 25.23 -9.76 -12.27
N ALA A 111 24.11 -10.35 -11.84
CA ALA A 111 22.84 -9.64 -11.81
C ALA A 111 22.73 -8.65 -10.62
N HIS A 112 23.64 -8.76 -9.63
CA HIS A 112 23.51 -8.08 -8.33
C HIS A 112 24.77 -7.33 -7.84
N ALA A 113 25.88 -7.21 -8.60
CA ALA A 113 27.08 -6.52 -8.06
C ALA A 113 26.85 -5.04 -7.72
N ALA A 114 25.97 -4.34 -8.44
CA ALA A 114 25.72 -2.92 -8.19
C ALA A 114 25.11 -2.66 -6.79
N VAL A 115 24.29 -3.60 -6.28
CA VAL A 115 23.75 -3.52 -4.92
C VAL A 115 24.72 -4.12 -3.89
N ALA A 116 25.48 -5.15 -4.26
CA ALA A 116 26.45 -5.78 -3.36
C ALA A 116 27.59 -4.83 -2.92
N SER A 117 27.95 -3.83 -3.74
CA SER A 117 28.99 -2.85 -3.38
C SER A 117 28.50 -1.68 -2.53
N SER A 118 27.18 -1.50 -2.40
CA SER A 118 26.58 -0.32 -1.73
C SER A 118 25.60 -0.67 -0.61
N SER A 119 25.26 -1.95 -0.43
CA SER A 119 24.33 -2.43 0.59
C SER A 119 25.01 -3.46 1.51
N LYS A 120 24.68 -3.43 2.80
CA LYS A 120 25.04 -4.50 3.73
C LYS A 120 24.24 -5.75 3.39
N VAL A 121 24.92 -6.84 3.03
CA VAL A 121 24.25 -8.12 2.76
C VAL A 121 23.90 -8.80 4.08
N VAL A 122 22.62 -9.15 4.27
CA VAL A 122 22.09 -9.77 5.49
C VAL A 122 21.53 -11.15 5.15
N ALA A 123 21.94 -12.18 5.90
CA ALA A 123 21.39 -13.53 5.75
C ALA A 123 20.01 -13.63 6.42
N GLY A 124 19.13 -14.49 5.90
CA GLY A 124 17.77 -14.63 6.45
C GLY A 124 17.72 -15.08 7.92
N THR A 125 18.78 -15.72 8.42
CA THR A 125 18.91 -16.15 9.83
C THR A 125 19.41 -15.06 10.77
N GLU A 126 19.76 -13.88 10.25
CA GLU A 126 20.32 -12.76 11.04
C GLU A 126 19.26 -11.74 11.46
N PHE A 127 17.98 -11.99 11.16
CA PHE A 127 16.87 -11.16 11.64
C PHE A 127 16.51 -11.48 13.10
N PRO A 128 16.04 -10.51 13.90
CA PRO A 128 15.73 -9.12 13.52
C PRO A 128 16.98 -8.23 13.34
N ILE A 129 16.85 -7.15 12.56
CA ILE A 129 17.93 -6.18 12.32
C ILE A 129 17.47 -4.75 12.62
N SER A 130 18.39 -3.89 13.03
CA SER A 130 18.17 -2.44 13.04
C SER A 130 18.46 -1.84 11.67
N LEU A 131 17.46 -1.22 11.05
CA LEU A 131 17.57 -0.63 9.72
C LEU A 131 18.16 0.80 9.77
N GLY A 132 19.45 0.91 10.10
CA GLY A 132 20.17 2.19 10.11
C GLY A 132 20.79 2.59 8.76
N SER A 133 20.91 1.65 7.83
CA SER A 133 21.43 1.88 6.48
C SER A 133 20.89 0.85 5.51
N LYS A 134 21.22 1.03 4.23
CA LYS A 134 20.82 0.19 3.11
C LYS A 134 21.26 -1.27 3.30
N ILE A 135 20.31 -2.20 3.29
CA ILE A 135 20.57 -3.64 3.38
C ILE A 135 20.08 -4.38 2.14
N SER A 136 20.62 -5.57 1.91
CA SER A 136 20.13 -6.46 0.85
C SER A 136 20.09 -7.89 1.37
N THR A 137 19.00 -8.60 1.12
CA THR A 137 18.84 -9.99 1.55
C THR A 137 18.26 -10.85 0.43
N VAL A 138 18.60 -12.14 0.42
CA VAL A 138 18.07 -13.10 -0.55
C VAL A 138 16.80 -13.72 0.00
N VAL A 139 15.66 -13.40 -0.62
CA VAL A 139 14.36 -13.99 -0.28
C VAL A 139 14.02 -15.09 -1.28
N LYS A 140 13.76 -16.31 -0.77
CA LYS A 140 13.40 -17.46 -1.61
C LYS A 140 11.95 -17.32 -2.07
N ARG A 141 11.73 -17.39 -3.40
CA ARG A 141 10.36 -17.50 -3.95
C ARG A 141 9.76 -18.86 -3.60
N PRO A 142 8.50 -18.93 -3.15
CA PRO A 142 7.85 -20.19 -2.77
C PRO A 142 7.63 -21.11 -3.98
N LYS A 143 7.30 -20.53 -5.15
CA LYS A 143 7.11 -21.26 -6.41
C LYS A 143 8.18 -20.85 -7.43
N GLN A 144 9.23 -21.66 -7.58
CA GLN A 144 10.38 -21.37 -8.46
C GLN A 144 10.02 -21.38 -9.96
N LYS A 145 9.18 -22.33 -10.39
CA LYS A 145 8.73 -22.43 -11.78
C LYS A 145 7.75 -21.29 -12.13
N LYS A 146 7.76 -20.87 -13.40
CA LYS A 146 6.84 -19.84 -13.91
C LYS A 146 5.38 -20.28 -13.75
N ARG A 147 4.57 -19.44 -13.11
CA ARG A 147 3.12 -19.64 -12.96
C ARG A 147 2.37 -19.27 -14.25
N SER A 148 1.26 -19.95 -14.53
CA SER A 148 0.36 -19.62 -15.64
C SER A 148 -0.36 -18.28 -15.41
N LYS A 149 -0.99 -17.70 -16.44
CA LYS A 149 -1.77 -16.47 -16.29
C LYS A 149 -2.91 -16.65 -15.28
N LYS A 150 -3.69 -17.72 -15.42
CA LYS A 150 -4.79 -18.06 -14.51
C LYS A 150 -4.34 -18.18 -13.05
N ALA A 151 -3.21 -18.85 -12.80
CA ALA A 151 -2.69 -19.00 -11.45
C ALA A 151 -2.25 -17.66 -10.82
N LYS A 152 -1.76 -16.71 -11.63
CA LYS A 152 -1.36 -15.38 -11.16
C LYS A 152 -2.54 -14.45 -10.91
N GLU A 153 -3.61 -14.61 -11.67
CA GLU A 153 -4.87 -13.89 -11.44
C GLU A 153 -5.58 -14.39 -10.19
N ASP A 154 -5.44 -15.68 -9.87
CA ASP A 154 -6.11 -16.29 -8.74
C ASP A 154 -5.37 -16.08 -7.41
N GLU A 155 -4.04 -16.24 -7.43
CA GLU A 155 -3.16 -16.04 -6.27
C GLU A 155 -2.08 -15.00 -6.57
N GLU A 156 -2.05 -13.90 -5.81
CA GLU A 156 -0.97 -12.92 -5.89
C GLU A 156 0.30 -13.45 -5.20
N GLU A 157 1.48 -13.17 -5.75
CA GLU A 157 2.75 -13.51 -5.09
C GLU A 157 3.23 -12.30 -4.29
N ILE A 158 2.98 -12.32 -2.98
CA ILE A 158 3.24 -11.19 -2.08
C ILE A 158 4.62 -11.30 -1.40
N LEU A 159 5.27 -10.16 -1.21
CA LEU A 159 6.43 -10.02 -0.32
C LEU A 159 5.92 -9.52 1.02
N VAL A 160 6.21 -10.25 2.09
CA VAL A 160 5.80 -9.88 3.46
C VAL A 160 7.04 -9.43 4.22
N ILE A 161 7.00 -8.22 4.78
CA ILE A 161 8.00 -7.68 5.70
C ILE A 161 7.31 -7.58 7.05
N GLU A 162 7.74 -8.41 8.01
CA GLU A 162 7.07 -8.58 9.31
C GLU A 162 7.97 -8.07 10.45
N GLY A 163 7.37 -7.85 11.62
CA GLY A 163 8.11 -7.40 12.81
C GLY A 163 8.70 -5.99 12.65
N ILE A 164 7.99 -5.09 11.98
CA ILE A 164 8.39 -3.68 11.83
C ILE A 164 8.11 -2.97 13.16
N GLU A 165 9.17 -2.61 13.88
CA GLU A 165 9.11 -1.93 15.18
C GLU A 165 9.75 -0.54 15.11
N PHE A 166 9.05 0.47 15.64
CA PHE A 166 9.47 1.86 15.73
C PHE A 166 8.59 2.64 16.73
N ASP A 167 9.06 3.80 17.17
CA ASP A 167 8.31 4.68 18.07
C ASP A 167 7.13 5.35 17.34
N ARG A 168 5.94 5.36 17.95
CA ARG A 168 4.67 5.73 17.28
C ARG A 168 4.58 7.22 16.90
N ASP A 169 5.35 8.07 17.55
CA ASP A 169 5.39 9.52 17.35
C ASP A 169 6.47 9.95 16.33
N VAL A 170 7.22 8.99 15.78
CA VAL A 170 8.25 9.22 14.77
C VAL A 170 7.71 8.88 13.39
N ALA A 171 7.82 9.83 12.46
CA ALA A 171 7.56 9.57 11.05
C ALA A 171 8.63 8.60 10.50
N VAL A 172 8.20 7.42 10.04
CA VAL A 172 9.08 6.38 9.49
C VAL A 172 8.78 6.15 8.02
N SER A 173 9.83 6.09 7.21
CA SER A 173 9.79 5.65 5.82
C SER A 173 11.10 4.94 5.50
N PHE A 174 11.02 3.82 4.78
CA PHE A 174 12.18 3.13 4.22
C PHE A 174 11.89 2.80 2.76
N ASP A 175 12.74 3.28 1.87
CA ASP A 175 12.84 2.93 0.46
C ASP A 175 14.32 3.05 0.08
N GLU A 176 14.74 2.31 -0.95
CA GLU A 176 16.14 2.28 -1.41
C GLU A 176 16.35 2.98 -2.77
#